data_AF-A0A956BB57-F1
#
_entry.id   AF-A0A956BB57-F1
#
_cell.length_a   1.000
_cell.length_b   1.000
_cell.length_c   1.000
_cell.angle_alpha   90.00
_cell.angle_beta   90.00
_cell.angle_gamma   90.00
#
_symmetry.space_group_name_H-M   'P 1'
#
loop_
_entity.id
_entity.type
_entity.pdbx_description
1 polymer ?
#
loop_
_entity_poly.entity_id
_entity_poly.type
_entity_poly.pdbx_seq_one_letter_code
_entity_poly.pdbx_strand_id
1 'polypeptide(L)'
;MTSESCHERITTEALEPLLGIIDQAPDLTLPDDSLVRRLLGSVTLPGTEGLDDQQKYFLLSIIVGVRSPDTEGHSTLNLGALRRVHADPDPRGQYAHALRGIEDDGVAGDLSAIKGTRALIREQLMAAAAAFQTREIAAKPFYVDHYGQVEVPVSLTAWYLGRALHALQDAHAHMLWNADVTHVVHVLNYVEAVDGALRASRDGLAHSGALDDCDRASVQPMVERARGRSRALAQAMAAALLRDDLTPFERGVTECDDMATEPDLCGWLVYNPPCAAAIEAGDDAAMAEVCCDASNAYCDSPYLSTAKQ
;
A
#
# COMPACT_ATOMS: atom_id res chain seq x y z
N MET A 1 -5.00 -14.16 9.08
CA MET A 1 -3.90 -14.21 8.10
C MET A 1 -3.64 -12.77 7.77
N THR A 2 -2.57 -12.23 8.31
CA THR A 2 -2.30 -10.79 8.30
C THR A 2 -0.82 -10.63 8.01
N SER A 3 -0.51 -9.79 7.04
CA SER A 3 0.83 -9.46 6.52
C SER A 3 1.70 -8.71 7.55
N GLU A 4 1.38 -8.81 8.85
CA GLU A 4 1.84 -7.92 9.92
C GLU A 4 3.36 -7.78 9.98
N SER A 5 4.12 -8.81 9.61
CA SER A 5 5.58 -8.72 9.56
C SER A 5 6.15 -8.29 8.21
N CYS A 6 5.41 -8.44 7.10
CA CYS A 6 5.93 -8.15 5.77
C CYS A 6 5.91 -6.66 5.45
N HIS A 7 4.77 -5.99 5.62
CA HIS A 7 4.67 -4.57 5.32
C HIS A 7 5.61 -3.74 6.20
N GLU A 8 5.70 -4.10 7.48
CA GLU A 8 6.61 -3.47 8.44
C GLU A 8 8.09 -3.67 8.06
N ARG A 9 8.46 -4.88 7.58
CA ARG A 9 9.80 -5.20 7.09
C ARG A 9 10.15 -4.40 5.83
N ILE A 10 9.30 -4.44 4.80
CA ILE A 10 9.48 -3.68 3.56
C ILE A 10 9.58 -2.18 3.86
N THR A 11 8.71 -1.70 4.75
CA THR A 11 8.71 -0.32 5.20
C THR A 11 10.04 0.01 5.84
N THR A 12 10.51 -0.72 6.86
CA THR A 12 11.77 -0.38 7.53
C THR A 12 12.97 -0.38 6.58
N GLU A 13 13.04 -1.33 5.63
CA GLU A 13 14.08 -1.39 4.59
C GLU A 13 14.04 -0.23 3.58
N ALA A 14 12.88 0.41 3.40
CA ALA A 14 12.67 1.50 2.46
C ALA A 14 12.96 2.89 3.05
N LEU A 15 13.13 3.01 4.38
CA LEU A 15 13.07 4.30 5.08
C LEU A 15 14.42 5.00 5.28
N GLU A 16 15.54 4.40 4.87
CA GLU A 16 16.86 5.05 4.89
C GLU A 16 16.84 6.49 4.34
N PRO A 17 16.20 6.80 3.18
CA PRO A 17 16.13 8.15 2.65
C PRO A 17 15.39 9.15 3.55
N LEU A 18 14.47 8.67 4.40
CA LEU A 18 13.72 9.54 5.32
C LEU A 18 14.47 9.83 6.61
N LEU A 19 15.37 8.95 7.05
CA LEU A 19 16.16 9.19 8.26
C LEU A 19 16.98 10.49 8.13
N GLY A 20 17.56 10.72 6.95
CA GLY A 20 18.27 11.97 6.65
C GLY A 20 17.37 13.22 6.66
N ILE A 21 16.05 13.09 6.48
CA ILE A 21 15.10 14.20 6.66
C ILE A 21 14.97 14.54 8.13
N ILE A 22 14.82 13.53 9.00
CA ILE A 22 14.62 13.72 10.43
C ILE A 22 15.81 14.51 11.02
N ASP A 23 17.02 14.15 10.60
CA ASP A 23 18.26 14.82 11.00
C ASP A 23 18.31 16.30 10.53
N GLN A 24 17.70 16.60 9.38
CA GLN A 24 17.63 17.94 8.78
C GLN A 24 16.39 18.73 9.21
N ALA A 25 15.40 18.07 9.82
CA ALA A 25 14.17 18.64 10.33
C ALA A 25 14.08 18.40 11.86
N PRO A 26 15.01 18.99 12.65
CA PRO A 26 15.14 18.71 14.08
C PRO A 26 13.89 19.05 14.89
N ASP A 27 12.96 19.84 14.35
CA ASP A 27 11.70 20.21 14.97
C ASP A 27 10.59 19.12 14.91
N LEU A 28 10.85 17.95 14.32
CA LEU A 28 9.97 16.76 14.45
C LEU A 28 10.01 16.28 15.91
N THR A 29 9.35 17.03 16.78
CA THR A 29 9.57 16.95 18.22
C THR A 29 8.97 15.66 18.76
N LEU A 30 9.78 14.87 19.47
CA LEU A 30 9.30 13.73 20.24
C LEU A 30 8.29 14.24 21.29
N PRO A 31 7.03 13.78 21.28
CA PRO A 31 6.05 14.21 22.27
C PRO A 31 6.51 13.82 23.68
N ASP A 32 6.26 14.69 24.66
CA ASP A 32 6.45 14.38 26.09
C ASP A 32 5.32 13.45 26.59
N ASP A 33 5.31 12.22 26.09
CA ASP A 33 4.29 11.22 26.36
C ASP A 33 4.91 9.93 26.93
N SER A 34 4.35 9.47 28.05
CA SER A 34 4.87 8.30 28.77
C SER A 34 4.58 6.96 28.09
N LEU A 35 3.53 6.88 27.26
CA LEU A 35 3.24 5.72 26.45
C LEU A 35 4.24 5.66 25.29
N VAL A 36 4.46 6.78 24.58
CA VAL A 36 5.45 6.85 23.49
C VAL A 36 6.82 6.42 23.99
N ARG A 37 7.33 6.99 25.09
CA ARG A 37 8.62 6.57 25.68
C ARG A 37 8.68 5.08 26.00
N ARG A 38 7.58 4.51 26.51
CA ARG A 38 7.49 3.07 26.80
C ARG A 38 7.52 2.24 25.52
N LEU A 39 6.80 2.65 24.49
CA LEU A 39 6.79 1.97 23.19
C LEU A 39 8.18 2.01 22.55
N LEU A 40 8.85 3.16 22.54
CA LEU A 40 10.22 3.26 22.00
C LEU A 40 11.23 2.40 22.77
N GLY A 41 11.01 2.17 24.06
CA GLY A 41 11.85 1.30 24.88
C GLY A 41 11.50 -0.19 24.84
N SER A 42 10.34 -0.58 24.27
CA SER A 42 9.83 -1.96 24.30
C SER A 42 9.61 -2.57 22.91
N VAL A 43 9.28 -1.76 21.91
CA VAL A 43 9.09 -2.21 20.54
C VAL A 43 10.47 -2.29 19.87
N THR A 44 10.95 -3.52 19.67
CA THR A 44 12.16 -3.77 18.89
C THR A 44 11.75 -3.92 17.43
N LEU A 45 11.84 -2.83 16.66
CA LEU A 45 11.66 -2.89 15.21
C LEU A 45 13.02 -3.30 14.58
N PRO A 46 13.06 -4.32 13.71
CA PRO A 46 14.30 -4.69 13.00
C PRO A 46 14.88 -3.49 12.25
N GLY A 47 16.20 -3.28 12.29
CA GLY A 47 16.83 -2.16 11.59
C GLY A 47 16.76 -0.82 12.33
N THR A 48 16.32 -0.81 13.59
CA THR A 48 16.38 0.38 14.46
C THR A 48 17.62 0.46 15.33
N GLU A 49 18.53 -0.49 15.19
CA GLU A 49 19.81 -0.47 15.88
C GLU A 49 20.61 0.77 15.47
N GLY A 50 20.85 1.68 16.42
CA GLY A 50 21.59 2.92 16.20
C GLY A 50 20.74 4.14 15.90
N LEU A 51 19.41 4.01 15.78
CA LEU A 51 18.51 5.15 15.70
C LEU A 51 18.34 5.83 17.07
N ASP A 52 18.24 7.16 17.06
CA ASP A 52 17.84 7.91 18.24
C ASP A 52 16.31 7.84 18.48
N ASP A 53 15.85 8.38 19.61
CA ASP A 53 14.42 8.31 19.98
C ASP A 53 13.52 9.10 19.03
N GLN A 54 14.02 10.16 18.39
CA GLN A 54 13.26 10.97 17.44
C GLN A 54 13.06 10.20 16.13
N GLN A 55 14.11 9.57 15.62
CA GLN A 55 14.08 8.70 14.46
C GLN A 55 13.17 7.48 14.71
N LYS A 56 13.27 6.84 15.88
CA LYS A 56 12.40 5.73 16.26
C LYS A 56 10.94 6.16 16.38
N TYR A 57 10.65 7.36 16.90
CA TYR A 57 9.29 7.89 16.99
C TYR A 57 8.67 8.13 15.61
N PHE A 58 9.45 8.68 14.67
CA PHE A 58 8.98 8.85 13.31
C PHE A 58 8.68 7.50 12.66
N LEU A 59 9.60 6.53 12.77
CA LEU A 59 9.38 5.17 12.29
C LEU A 59 8.16 4.50 12.93
N LEU A 60 8.00 4.58 14.25
CA LEU A 60 6.82 4.07 14.95
C LEU A 60 5.54 4.68 14.39
N SER A 61 5.53 5.99 14.13
CA SER A 61 4.39 6.68 13.53
C SER A 61 4.07 6.17 12.12
N ILE A 62 5.09 5.83 11.31
CA ILE A 62 4.91 5.17 10.01
C ILE A 62 4.32 3.78 10.19
N ILE A 63 4.84 2.95 11.09
CA ILE A 63 4.34 1.60 11.33
C ILE A 63 2.88 1.60 11.82
N VAL A 64 2.51 2.54 12.69
CA VAL A 64 1.10 2.75 13.08
C VAL A 64 0.26 3.10 11.85
N GLY A 65 0.79 3.92 10.94
CA GLY A 65 0.15 4.24 9.67
C GLY A 65 -0.01 3.04 8.74
N VAL A 66 1.04 2.22 8.61
CA VAL A 66 1.05 1.00 7.79
C VAL A 66 0.01 0.00 8.28
N ARG A 67 -0.09 -0.26 9.58
CA ARG A 67 -1.07 -1.22 10.12
C ARG A 67 -2.50 -0.71 10.17
N SER A 68 -2.69 0.62 10.05
CA SER A 68 -4.00 1.23 10.30
C SER A 68 -5.09 0.73 9.34
N PRO A 69 -4.86 0.55 8.02
CA PRO A 69 -5.87 0.03 7.10
C PRO A 69 -6.30 -1.40 7.44
N ASP A 70 -5.36 -2.27 7.85
CA ASP A 70 -5.67 -3.68 8.14
C ASP A 70 -6.41 -3.91 9.46
N THR A 71 -6.23 -3.00 10.43
CA THR A 71 -6.61 -3.30 11.82
C THR A 71 -7.51 -2.26 12.46
N GLU A 72 -7.46 -1.01 12.01
CA GLU A 72 -8.02 0.15 12.73
C GLU A 72 -7.62 0.19 14.21
N GLY A 73 -6.45 -0.38 14.55
CA GLY A 73 -5.94 -0.50 15.92
C GLY A 73 -6.51 -1.66 16.73
N HIS A 74 -7.23 -2.59 16.11
CA HIS A 74 -7.66 -3.85 16.74
C HIS A 74 -6.60 -4.95 16.63
N SER A 75 -6.68 -5.95 17.51
CA SER A 75 -5.88 -7.18 17.38
C SER A 75 -6.21 -7.90 16.08
N THR A 76 -5.21 -8.48 15.42
CA THR A 76 -5.44 -9.34 14.26
C THR A 76 -6.12 -10.67 14.57
N LEU A 77 -6.22 -11.01 15.85
CA LEU A 77 -7.02 -12.12 16.34
C LEU A 77 -8.48 -11.74 16.59
N ASN A 78 -8.84 -10.46 16.50
CA ASN A 78 -10.23 -9.99 16.62
C ASN A 78 -10.95 -10.11 15.28
N LEU A 79 -11.27 -11.34 14.89
CA LEU A 79 -11.90 -11.65 13.61
C LEU A 79 -13.20 -10.87 13.36
N GLY A 80 -13.97 -10.59 14.41
CA GLY A 80 -15.22 -9.83 14.28
C GLY A 80 -14.98 -8.36 13.94
N ALA A 81 -13.92 -7.74 14.46
CA ALA A 81 -13.53 -6.40 14.09
C ALA A 81 -12.91 -6.35 12.69
N LEU A 82 -11.94 -7.23 12.42
CA LEU A 82 -11.30 -7.31 11.10
C LEU A 82 -12.29 -7.57 9.97
N ARG A 83 -13.31 -8.41 10.21
CA ARG A 83 -14.38 -8.62 9.22
C ARG A 83 -15.08 -7.32 8.87
N ARG A 84 -15.34 -6.43 9.83
CA ARG A 84 -16.01 -5.15 9.54
C ARG A 84 -15.13 -4.21 8.74
N VAL A 85 -13.83 -4.18 9.05
CA VAL A 85 -12.85 -3.36 8.32
C VAL A 85 -12.77 -3.83 6.86
N HIS A 86 -12.60 -5.14 6.64
CA HIS A 86 -12.35 -5.65 5.29
C HIS A 86 -13.62 -5.94 4.47
N ALA A 87 -14.78 -6.05 5.11
CA ALA A 87 -16.08 -6.17 4.44
C ALA A 87 -16.83 -4.84 4.33
N ASP A 88 -16.12 -3.71 4.48
CA ASP A 88 -16.69 -2.38 4.21
C ASP A 88 -17.06 -2.29 2.72
N PRO A 89 -18.36 -2.04 2.38
CA PRO A 89 -18.78 -1.86 1.00
C PRO A 89 -18.32 -0.53 0.38
N ASP A 90 -17.79 0.41 1.16
CA ASP A 90 -17.21 1.63 0.59
C ASP A 90 -16.01 1.27 -0.30
N PRO A 91 -16.03 1.64 -1.60
CA PRO A 91 -14.91 1.35 -2.50
C PRO A 91 -13.59 1.95 -1.99
N ARG A 92 -13.61 3.05 -1.23
CA ARG A 92 -12.40 3.62 -0.62
C ARG A 92 -11.73 2.66 0.38
N GLY A 93 -12.51 1.83 1.08
CA GLY A 93 -11.99 0.78 1.93
C GLY A 93 -11.19 -0.25 1.11
N GLN A 94 -11.76 -0.72 0.01
CA GLN A 94 -11.10 -1.67 -0.88
C GLN A 94 -9.87 -1.06 -1.60
N TYR A 95 -9.94 0.21 -2.01
CA TYR A 95 -8.81 0.91 -2.64
C TYR A 95 -7.64 1.16 -1.68
N ALA A 96 -7.89 1.24 -0.36
CA ALA A 96 -6.82 1.30 0.62
C ALA A 96 -5.97 0.01 0.63
N HIS A 97 -6.58 -1.10 0.20
CA HIS A 97 -5.97 -2.40 0.02
C HIS A 97 -5.73 -2.74 -1.45
N ALA A 98 -5.82 -1.79 -2.38
CA ALA A 98 -5.61 -2.06 -3.80
C ALA A 98 -6.48 -3.21 -4.36
N LEU A 99 -7.69 -3.37 -3.83
CA LEU A 99 -8.69 -4.38 -4.22
C LEU A 99 -9.84 -3.73 -4.99
N ARG A 100 -10.60 -4.56 -5.70
CA ARG A 100 -11.85 -4.15 -6.35
C ARG A 100 -12.92 -3.77 -5.31
N GLY A 101 -13.61 -2.67 -5.55
CA GLY A 101 -14.84 -2.30 -4.88
C GLY A 101 -16.05 -3.10 -5.38
N ILE A 102 -17.18 -2.98 -4.69
CA ILE A 102 -18.42 -3.73 -4.99
C ILE A 102 -19.03 -3.41 -6.36
N GLU A 103 -18.65 -2.29 -6.98
CA GLU A 103 -19.13 -1.83 -8.29
C GLU A 103 -18.06 -1.98 -9.39
N ASP A 104 -16.88 -2.51 -9.05
CA ASP A 104 -15.75 -2.68 -9.97
C ASP A 104 -15.89 -3.98 -10.78
N ASP A 105 -16.73 -3.91 -11.81
CA ASP A 105 -17.09 -5.05 -12.63
C ASP A 105 -16.16 -5.23 -13.84
N GLY A 106 -15.76 -6.49 -14.08
CA GLY A 106 -14.98 -6.90 -15.25
C GLY A 106 -13.65 -6.16 -15.37
N VAL A 107 -13.19 -5.96 -16.61
CA VAL A 107 -11.90 -5.32 -16.91
C VAL A 107 -11.92 -3.81 -16.68
N ALA A 108 -13.10 -3.18 -16.78
CA ALA A 108 -13.29 -1.78 -16.42
C ALA A 108 -13.13 -1.57 -14.90
N GLY A 109 -13.59 -2.53 -14.09
CA GLY A 109 -13.39 -2.57 -12.65
C GLY A 109 -11.93 -2.59 -12.22
N ASP A 110 -11.06 -3.34 -12.94
CA ASP A 110 -9.62 -3.30 -12.67
C ASP A 110 -9.03 -1.91 -12.82
N LEU A 111 -9.40 -1.22 -13.90
CA LEU A 111 -8.95 0.14 -14.16
C LEU A 111 -9.48 1.13 -13.10
N SER A 112 -10.73 0.97 -12.68
CA SER A 112 -11.33 1.77 -11.60
C SER A 112 -10.59 1.58 -10.28
N ALA A 113 -10.32 0.34 -9.88
CA ALA A 113 -9.58 0.03 -8.65
C ALA A 113 -8.16 0.57 -8.65
N ILE A 114 -7.44 0.46 -9.78
CA ILE A 114 -6.09 1.03 -9.93
C ILE A 114 -6.12 2.55 -9.85
N LYS A 115 -7.08 3.21 -10.53
CA LYS A 115 -7.26 4.67 -10.45
C LYS A 115 -7.59 5.12 -9.02
N GLY A 116 -8.48 4.40 -8.33
CA GLY A 116 -8.86 4.65 -6.94
C GLY A 116 -7.67 4.52 -5.99
N THR A 117 -6.88 3.46 -6.13
CA THR A 117 -5.67 3.22 -5.34
C THR A 117 -4.62 4.30 -5.56
N ARG A 118 -4.34 4.68 -6.82
CA ARG A 118 -3.44 5.80 -7.15
C ARG A 118 -3.92 7.11 -6.55
N ALA A 119 -5.22 7.38 -6.59
CA ALA A 119 -5.81 8.58 -6.00
C ALA A 119 -5.67 8.59 -4.47
N LEU A 120 -5.86 7.44 -3.81
CA LEU A 120 -5.68 7.29 -2.37
C LEU A 120 -4.22 7.51 -1.96
N ILE A 121 -3.26 6.88 -2.64
CA ILE A 121 -1.83 7.11 -2.41
C ILE A 121 -1.50 8.61 -2.57
N ARG A 122 -2.05 9.25 -3.62
CA ARG A 122 -1.87 10.70 -3.84
C ARG A 122 -2.42 11.52 -2.67
N GLU A 123 -3.63 11.23 -2.23
CA GLU A 123 -4.29 11.90 -1.12
C GLU A 123 -3.48 11.77 0.18
N GLN A 124 -3.00 10.57 0.51
CA GLN A 124 -2.19 10.34 1.71
C GLN A 124 -0.86 11.11 1.66
N LEU A 125 -0.18 11.14 0.52
CA LEU A 125 1.10 11.86 0.39
C LEU A 125 0.92 13.38 0.44
N MET A 126 -0.14 13.92 -0.14
CA MET A 126 -0.49 15.33 0.02
C MET A 126 -0.82 15.68 1.48
N ALA A 127 -1.56 14.81 2.18
CA ALA A 127 -1.85 14.97 3.60
C ALA A 127 -0.58 14.91 4.47
N ALA A 128 0.36 14.02 4.14
CA ALA A 128 1.66 13.92 4.80
C ALA A 128 2.46 15.22 4.66
N ALA A 129 2.52 15.78 3.44
CA ALA A 129 3.23 17.03 3.15
C ALA A 129 2.60 18.22 3.88
N ALA A 130 1.26 18.32 3.89
CA ALA A 130 0.54 19.35 4.63
C ALA A 130 0.78 19.25 6.15
N ALA A 131 0.70 18.04 6.71
CA ALA A 131 0.96 17.79 8.12
C ALA A 131 2.40 18.10 8.54
N PHE A 132 3.36 18.01 7.60
CA PHE A 132 4.76 18.36 7.88
C PHE A 132 4.92 19.87 8.10
N GLN A 133 4.22 20.69 7.31
CA GLN A 133 4.26 22.15 7.44
C GLN A 133 3.69 22.61 8.79
N THR A 134 2.61 21.95 9.25
CA THR A 134 1.94 22.27 10.52
C THR A 134 2.53 21.53 11.72
N ARG A 135 3.38 20.53 11.49
CA ARG A 135 3.95 19.64 12.51
C ARG A 135 2.87 18.94 13.34
N GLU A 136 1.80 18.49 12.69
CA GLU A 136 0.61 17.98 13.36
C GLU A 136 0.88 16.62 14.03
N ILE A 137 0.42 16.49 15.27
CA ILE A 137 0.44 15.26 16.06
C ILE A 137 -1.01 14.94 16.43
N ALA A 138 -1.40 13.68 16.26
CA ALA A 138 -2.70 13.20 16.69
C ALA A 138 -2.60 11.81 17.33
N ALA A 139 -3.51 11.52 18.26
CA ALA A 139 -3.70 10.17 18.76
C ALA A 139 -4.30 9.27 17.66
N LYS A 140 -3.72 8.08 17.48
CA LYS A 140 -4.22 7.04 16.58
C LYS A 140 -4.33 5.71 17.31
N PRO A 141 -5.37 4.92 17.03
CA PRO A 141 -5.55 3.62 17.64
C PRO A 141 -4.46 2.66 17.15
N PHE A 142 -3.88 1.91 18.08
CA PHE A 142 -2.85 0.92 17.80
C PHE A 142 -2.97 -0.25 18.79
N TYR A 143 -2.85 -1.47 18.30
CA TYR A 143 -2.87 -2.64 19.17
C TYR A 143 -1.45 -3.00 19.62
N VAL A 144 -1.25 -3.12 20.93
CA VAL A 144 0.01 -3.55 21.51
C VAL A 144 -0.21 -4.85 22.27
N ASP A 145 0.58 -5.88 21.95
CA ASP A 145 0.48 -7.17 22.60
C ASP A 145 0.55 -7.03 24.13
N HIS A 146 -0.35 -7.72 24.82
CA HIS A 146 -0.55 -7.68 26.27
C HIS A 146 -1.09 -6.37 26.87
N TYR A 147 -1.16 -5.27 26.10
CA TYR A 147 -1.74 -3.99 26.53
C TYR A 147 -3.10 -3.68 25.90
N GLY A 148 -3.41 -4.32 24.77
CA GLY A 148 -4.65 -4.10 24.04
C GLY A 148 -4.58 -2.91 23.09
N GLN A 149 -5.73 -2.36 22.72
CA GLN A 149 -5.81 -1.15 21.90
C GLN A 149 -5.49 0.08 22.75
N VAL A 150 -4.54 0.88 22.28
CA VAL A 150 -4.09 2.13 22.90
C VAL A 150 -4.14 3.26 21.87
N GLU A 151 -4.22 4.50 22.36
CA GLU A 151 -4.15 5.70 21.53
C GLU A 151 -2.70 6.22 21.54
N VAL A 152 -1.98 6.05 20.43
CA VAL A 152 -0.58 6.48 20.29
C VAL A 152 -0.56 7.87 19.65
N PRO A 153 0.00 8.90 20.32
CA PRO A 153 0.32 10.15 19.66
C PRO A 153 1.35 9.88 18.55
N VAL A 154 1.00 10.18 17.30
CA VAL A 154 1.87 9.98 16.14
C VAL A 154 2.07 11.28 15.38
N SER A 155 3.21 11.41 14.70
CA SER A 155 3.38 12.44 13.67
C SER A 155 2.42 12.13 12.52
N LEU A 156 1.52 13.06 12.19
CA LEU A 156 0.59 12.82 11.08
C LEU A 156 1.30 12.72 9.74
N THR A 157 2.43 13.42 9.55
CA THR A 157 3.29 13.24 8.38
C THR A 157 3.69 11.78 8.19
N ALA A 158 4.24 11.17 9.25
CA ALA A 158 4.67 9.78 9.22
C ALA A 158 3.48 8.81 9.10
N TRP A 159 2.38 9.07 9.81
CA TRP A 159 1.19 8.23 9.77
C TRP A 159 0.56 8.18 8.38
N TYR A 160 0.38 9.33 7.72
CA TYR A 160 -0.14 9.39 6.35
C TYR A 160 0.81 8.72 5.36
N LEU A 161 2.12 8.91 5.52
CA LEU A 161 3.12 8.21 4.71
C LEU A 161 3.03 6.69 4.87
N GLY A 162 2.85 6.18 6.09
CA GLY A 162 2.63 4.77 6.35
C GLY A 162 1.40 4.21 5.63
N ARG A 163 0.30 4.96 5.59
CA ARG A 163 -0.90 4.57 4.83
C ARG A 163 -0.68 4.55 3.32
N ALA A 164 0.12 5.47 2.79
CA ALA A 164 0.50 5.46 1.38
C ALA A 164 1.36 4.24 1.04
N LEU A 165 2.34 3.92 1.91
CA LEU A 165 3.19 2.74 1.78
C LEU A 165 2.35 1.45 1.84
N HIS A 166 1.39 1.36 2.76
CA HIS A 166 0.47 0.23 2.86
C HIS A 166 -0.24 -0.04 1.53
N ALA A 167 -0.95 0.96 0.99
CA ALA A 167 -1.70 0.78 -0.26
C ALA A 167 -0.79 0.41 -1.45
N LEU A 168 0.43 0.96 -1.49
CA LEU A 168 1.42 0.61 -2.51
C LEU A 168 1.94 -0.83 -2.36
N GLN A 169 2.15 -1.29 -1.13
CA GLN A 169 2.60 -2.65 -0.83
C GLN A 169 1.50 -3.67 -1.12
N ASP A 170 0.26 -3.39 -0.68
CA ASP A 170 -0.91 -4.23 -0.96
C ASP A 170 -1.17 -4.40 -2.45
N ALA A 171 -0.92 -3.37 -3.27
CA ALA A 171 -1.05 -3.50 -4.71
C ALA A 171 -0.13 -4.57 -5.33
N HIS A 172 0.94 -4.97 -4.65
CA HIS A 172 1.82 -6.05 -5.09
C HIS A 172 1.37 -7.44 -4.60
N ALA A 173 0.43 -7.52 -3.67
CA ALA A 173 -0.18 -8.76 -3.19
C ALA A 173 -1.60 -8.97 -3.74
N HIS A 174 -2.35 -7.90 -3.97
CA HIS A 174 -3.78 -7.91 -4.31
C HIS A 174 -4.06 -7.71 -5.80
N MET A 175 -3.02 -7.81 -6.62
CA MET A 175 -3.12 -7.71 -8.08
C MET A 175 -2.31 -8.83 -8.74
N LEU A 176 -2.77 -9.30 -9.89
CA LEU A 176 -1.98 -10.15 -10.77
C LEU A 176 -1.15 -9.28 -11.70
N TRP A 177 0.11 -9.65 -11.83
CA TRP A 177 1.08 -8.96 -12.66
C TRP A 177 1.46 -9.79 -13.88
N ASN A 178 1.94 -9.13 -14.94
CA ASN A 178 2.61 -9.84 -16.03
C ASN A 178 3.93 -10.48 -15.56
N ALA A 179 4.54 -11.30 -16.42
CA ALA A 179 5.74 -12.08 -16.05
C ALA A 179 6.90 -11.23 -15.50
N ASP A 180 7.15 -10.07 -16.13
CA ASP A 180 8.24 -9.17 -15.75
C ASP A 180 7.85 -8.16 -14.65
N VAL A 181 6.63 -8.26 -14.11
CA VAL A 181 6.09 -7.38 -13.07
C VAL A 181 6.19 -5.89 -13.45
N THR A 182 5.94 -5.58 -14.72
CA THR A 182 5.97 -4.21 -15.24
C THR A 182 4.58 -3.56 -15.23
N HIS A 183 3.52 -4.36 -15.37
CA HIS A 183 2.15 -3.89 -15.30
C HIS A 183 1.22 -4.94 -14.69
N VAL A 184 0.13 -4.43 -14.12
CA VAL A 184 -1.00 -5.18 -13.59
C VAL A 184 -1.85 -5.67 -14.74
N VAL A 185 -2.25 -6.94 -14.68
CA VAL A 185 -3.15 -7.57 -15.64
C VAL A 185 -4.54 -7.81 -15.06
N HIS A 186 -4.69 -7.89 -13.74
CA HIS A 186 -5.97 -8.11 -13.06
C HIS A 186 -5.90 -7.66 -11.60
N VAL A 187 -6.98 -7.11 -11.04
CA VAL A 187 -7.11 -6.71 -9.63
C VAL A 187 -8.02 -7.70 -8.90
N LEU A 188 -7.60 -8.18 -7.73
CA LEU A 188 -8.34 -9.18 -6.98
C LEU A 188 -9.54 -8.57 -6.25
N ASN A 189 -10.49 -9.44 -5.88
CA ASN A 189 -11.68 -9.09 -5.13
C ASN A 189 -11.65 -9.71 -3.73
N TYR A 190 -12.13 -8.99 -2.71
CA TYR A 190 -12.19 -9.51 -1.35
C TYR A 190 -13.61 -9.49 -0.76
N VAL A 191 -14.28 -8.34 -0.87
CA VAL A 191 -15.54 -8.10 -0.16
C VAL A 191 -16.65 -9.09 -0.57
N GLU A 192 -16.90 -9.32 -1.87
CA GLU A 192 -17.88 -10.32 -2.30
C GLU A 192 -17.47 -11.75 -1.96
N ALA A 193 -16.18 -12.06 -1.90
CA ALA A 193 -15.67 -13.38 -1.52
C ALA A 193 -15.97 -13.68 -0.04
N VAL A 194 -15.70 -12.72 0.87
CA VAL A 194 -15.96 -12.88 2.31
C VAL A 194 -17.46 -12.89 2.64
N ASP A 195 -18.27 -12.19 1.86
CA ASP A 195 -19.73 -12.22 2.01
C ASP A 195 -20.40 -13.40 1.29
N GLY A 196 -19.64 -14.23 0.58
CA GLY A 196 -20.14 -15.43 -0.10
C GLY A 196 -21.02 -15.12 -1.31
N ALA A 197 -20.90 -13.93 -1.89
CA ALA A 197 -21.67 -13.43 -3.02
C ALA A 197 -20.87 -13.37 -4.34
N LEU A 198 -19.59 -13.75 -4.30
CA LEU A 198 -18.66 -13.68 -5.42
C LEU A 198 -19.17 -14.40 -6.67
N ARG A 199 -19.22 -13.66 -7.78
CA ARG A 199 -19.50 -14.10 -9.14
C ARG A 199 -18.28 -13.83 -10.01
N ALA A 200 -17.44 -14.85 -10.19
CA ALA A 200 -16.14 -14.70 -10.86
C ALA A 200 -16.20 -14.06 -12.26
N SER A 201 -17.29 -14.22 -13.01
CA SER A 201 -17.48 -13.59 -14.32
C SER A 201 -17.66 -12.06 -14.27
N ARG A 202 -18.02 -11.51 -13.11
CA ARG A 202 -18.23 -10.09 -12.84
C ARG A 202 -17.10 -9.56 -11.96
N ASP A 203 -16.91 -10.21 -10.82
CA ASP A 203 -16.09 -9.72 -9.71
C ASP A 203 -14.62 -10.09 -9.87
N GLY A 204 -14.30 -11.04 -10.78
CA GLY A 204 -12.94 -11.53 -10.98
C GLY A 204 -12.53 -12.60 -9.96
N LEU A 205 -11.23 -12.72 -9.76
CA LEU A 205 -10.65 -13.70 -8.84
C LEU A 205 -10.68 -13.19 -7.40
N ALA A 206 -11.05 -14.07 -6.46
CA ALA A 206 -10.92 -13.78 -5.03
C ALA A 206 -9.46 -13.58 -4.63
N HIS A 207 -9.21 -12.69 -3.68
CA HIS A 207 -7.91 -12.59 -3.03
C HIS A 207 -7.57 -13.91 -2.34
N SER A 208 -6.31 -14.31 -2.46
CA SER A 208 -5.75 -15.48 -1.79
C SER A 208 -4.64 -15.06 -0.88
N GLY A 209 -4.72 -15.59 0.33
CA GLY A 209 -3.67 -15.39 1.31
C GLY A 209 -2.30 -15.97 0.96
N ALA A 210 -2.23 -16.83 -0.06
CA ALA A 210 -0.96 -17.28 -0.60
C ALA A 210 -0.14 -16.14 -1.23
N LEU A 211 -0.79 -15.05 -1.64
CA LEU A 211 -0.11 -13.87 -2.18
C LEU A 211 0.46 -12.94 -1.10
N ASP A 212 -0.08 -12.99 0.12
CA ASP A 212 0.41 -12.20 1.27
C ASP A 212 1.64 -12.85 1.94
N ASP A 213 1.96 -14.09 1.58
CA ASP A 213 3.11 -14.83 2.11
C ASP A 213 4.41 -14.37 1.46
N CYS A 214 4.98 -13.29 2.00
CA CYS A 214 6.21 -12.69 1.51
C CYS A 214 7.46 -13.58 1.59
N ASP A 215 7.40 -14.77 2.19
CA ASP A 215 8.51 -15.72 2.21
C ASP A 215 8.34 -16.80 1.12
N ARG A 216 7.19 -16.83 0.44
CA ARG A 216 6.92 -17.75 -0.66
C ARG A 216 7.75 -17.39 -1.89
N ALA A 217 8.39 -18.41 -2.47
CA ALA A 217 9.26 -18.24 -3.64
C ALA A 217 8.53 -17.65 -4.86
N SER A 218 7.27 -18.04 -5.09
CA SER A 218 6.51 -17.60 -6.26
C SER A 218 6.10 -16.13 -6.23
N VAL A 219 6.16 -15.46 -5.07
CA VAL A 219 5.79 -14.03 -4.95
C VAL A 219 6.99 -13.11 -4.75
N GLN A 220 8.22 -13.65 -4.63
CA GLN A 220 9.43 -12.85 -4.43
C GLN A 220 9.62 -11.72 -5.46
N PRO A 221 9.33 -11.91 -6.78
CA PRO A 221 9.44 -10.80 -7.73
C PRO A 221 8.54 -9.60 -7.37
N MET A 222 7.34 -9.85 -6.85
CA MET A 222 6.41 -8.80 -6.41
C MET A 222 6.88 -8.14 -5.10
N VAL A 223 7.45 -8.93 -4.18
CA VAL A 223 8.06 -8.41 -2.93
C VAL A 223 9.25 -7.48 -3.23
N GLU A 224 10.15 -7.87 -4.13
CA GLU A 224 11.29 -7.04 -4.53
C GLU A 224 10.84 -5.74 -5.23
N ARG A 225 9.81 -5.84 -6.07
CA ARG A 225 9.21 -4.64 -6.66
C ARG A 225 8.59 -3.74 -5.58
N ALA A 226 7.83 -4.29 -4.64
CA ALA A 226 7.24 -3.53 -3.54
C ALA A 226 8.30 -2.81 -2.70
N ARG A 227 9.46 -3.45 -2.45
CA ARG A 227 10.64 -2.83 -1.81
C ARG A 227 11.17 -1.65 -2.61
N GLY A 228 11.44 -1.84 -3.90
CA GLY A 228 11.93 -0.79 -4.79
C GLY A 228 10.99 0.42 -4.83
N ARG A 229 9.68 0.18 -4.93
CA ARG A 229 8.67 1.25 -4.98
C ARG A 229 8.46 1.93 -3.63
N SER A 230 8.52 1.20 -2.53
CA SER A 230 8.49 1.79 -1.18
C SER A 230 9.68 2.73 -0.97
N ARG A 231 10.88 2.35 -1.43
CA ARG A 231 12.06 3.22 -1.37
C ARG A 231 11.91 4.44 -2.27
N ALA A 232 11.42 4.27 -3.51
CA ALA A 232 11.17 5.39 -4.42
C ALA A 232 10.12 6.37 -3.86
N LEU A 233 9.06 5.86 -3.24
CA LEU A 233 8.06 6.68 -2.56
C LEU A 233 8.65 7.44 -1.37
N ALA A 234 9.47 6.78 -0.55
CA ALA A 234 10.21 7.44 0.53
C ALA A 234 11.14 8.55 0.00
N GLN A 235 11.88 8.31 -1.08
CA GLN A 235 12.71 9.33 -1.73
C GLN A 235 11.90 10.50 -2.30
N ALA A 236 10.74 10.21 -2.89
CA ALA A 236 9.82 11.23 -3.39
C ALA A 236 9.28 12.09 -2.24
N MET A 237 8.92 11.46 -1.12
CA MET A 237 8.51 12.17 0.08
C MET A 237 9.64 13.03 0.64
N ALA A 238 10.88 12.52 0.67
CA ALA A 238 12.04 13.31 1.07
C ALA A 238 12.26 14.55 0.21
N ALA A 239 12.08 14.41 -1.10
CA ALA A 239 12.14 15.54 -2.04
C ALA A 239 11.05 16.58 -1.73
N ALA A 240 9.81 16.13 -1.51
CA ALA A 240 8.70 17.00 -1.18
C ALA A 240 8.95 17.76 0.14
N LEU A 241 9.39 17.07 1.18
CA LEU A 241 9.58 17.67 2.50
C LEU A 241 10.77 18.64 2.58
N LEU A 242 11.90 18.28 1.95
CA LEU A 242 13.14 19.07 2.06
C LEU A 242 13.25 20.18 1.00
N ARG A 243 12.59 20.01 -0.14
CA ARG A 243 12.77 20.88 -1.31
C ARG A 243 11.47 21.43 -1.89
N ASP A 244 10.32 21.11 -1.29
CA ASP A 244 8.99 21.46 -1.82
C ASP A 244 8.80 20.95 -3.27
N ASP A 245 9.44 19.83 -3.60
CA ASP A 245 9.41 19.23 -4.94
C ASP A 245 8.48 18.01 -4.97
N LEU A 246 7.27 18.21 -5.47
CA LEU A 246 6.27 17.17 -5.67
C LEU A 246 6.44 16.40 -6.99
N THR A 247 7.39 16.78 -7.84
CA THR A 247 7.58 16.16 -9.16
C THR A 247 7.88 14.66 -9.07
N PRO A 248 8.77 14.17 -8.18
CA PRO A 248 9.03 12.74 -8.04
C PRO A 248 7.80 11.95 -7.63
N PHE A 249 6.94 12.56 -6.81
CA PHE A 249 5.69 11.97 -6.38
C PHE A 249 4.71 11.81 -7.54
N GLU A 250 4.45 12.87 -8.29
CA GLU A 250 3.53 12.80 -9.43
C GLU A 250 4.03 11.81 -10.47
N ARG A 251 5.34 11.79 -10.75
CA ARG A 251 5.95 10.78 -11.64
C ARG A 251 5.68 9.35 -11.18
N GLY A 252 5.79 9.10 -9.86
CA GLY A 252 5.56 7.78 -9.26
C GLY A 252 4.17 7.21 -9.57
N VAL A 253 3.15 8.05 -9.40
CA VAL A 253 1.74 7.64 -9.57
C VAL A 253 1.21 7.78 -11.00
N THR A 254 1.99 8.37 -11.92
CA THR A 254 1.71 8.39 -13.36
C THR A 254 2.46 7.28 -14.10
N GLU A 255 2.10 7.03 -15.35
CA GLU A 255 2.86 6.12 -16.21
C GLU A 255 4.28 6.65 -16.48
N CYS A 256 5.21 5.73 -16.72
CA CYS A 256 6.57 6.10 -17.10
C CYS A 256 6.60 6.59 -18.54
N ASP A 257 7.30 7.69 -18.79
CA ASP A 257 7.74 8.00 -20.15
C ASP A 257 8.80 6.97 -20.59
N ASP A 258 8.85 6.63 -21.89
CA ASP A 258 9.83 5.71 -22.49
C ASP A 258 11.31 6.08 -22.24
N MET A 259 11.55 7.28 -21.70
CA MET A 259 12.86 7.86 -21.39
C MET A 259 13.27 7.72 -19.92
N ALA A 260 12.46 7.08 -19.06
CA ALA A 260 12.78 6.93 -17.64
C ALA A 260 14.01 6.04 -17.45
N THR A 261 15.11 6.62 -16.97
CA THR A 261 16.38 5.91 -16.73
C THR A 261 16.39 5.08 -15.44
N GLU A 262 15.42 5.30 -14.55
CA GLU A 262 15.25 4.55 -13.32
C GLU A 262 13.80 4.04 -13.22
N PRO A 263 13.56 2.74 -13.49
CA PRO A 263 12.22 2.21 -13.59
C PRO A 263 11.42 2.37 -12.29
N ASP A 264 12.09 2.49 -11.14
CA ASP A 264 11.46 2.61 -9.82
C ASP A 264 10.80 3.97 -9.52
N LEU A 265 11.18 5.01 -10.26
CA LEU A 265 10.75 6.40 -9.99
C LEU A 265 9.43 6.81 -10.67
N CYS A 266 8.82 5.93 -11.47
CA CYS A 266 7.57 6.19 -12.15
C CYS A 266 6.74 4.92 -12.32
N GLY A 267 5.48 5.03 -12.69
CA GLY A 267 4.67 3.87 -13.08
C GLY A 267 4.54 2.84 -11.97
N TRP A 268 4.29 3.29 -10.73
CA TRP A 268 4.19 2.38 -9.58
C TRP A 268 3.09 1.35 -9.79
N LEU A 269 1.94 1.78 -10.32
CA LEU A 269 0.75 0.95 -10.53
C LEU A 269 0.22 1.07 -11.96
N VAL A 270 0.94 0.57 -12.97
CA VAL A 270 0.48 0.61 -14.37
C VAL A 270 -0.48 -0.54 -14.66
N TYR A 271 -1.69 -0.25 -15.14
CA TYR A 271 -2.59 -1.26 -15.67
C TYR A 271 -2.22 -1.57 -17.12
N ASN A 272 -2.39 -2.82 -17.59
CA ASN A 272 -2.22 -3.25 -18.98
C ASN A 272 -2.59 -2.12 -19.97
N PRO A 273 -1.59 -1.42 -20.56
CA PRO A 273 -1.86 -0.16 -21.25
C PRO A 273 -2.77 -0.29 -22.47
N PRO A 274 -2.60 -1.31 -23.34
CA PRO A 274 -3.58 -1.59 -24.39
C PRO A 274 -5.02 -1.76 -23.87
N CYS A 275 -5.21 -2.46 -22.76
CA CYS A 275 -6.53 -2.66 -22.17
C CYS A 275 -7.09 -1.36 -21.57
N ALA A 276 -6.27 -0.60 -20.86
CA ALA A 276 -6.66 0.71 -20.33
C ALA A 276 -7.15 1.64 -21.45
N ALA A 277 -6.41 1.71 -22.56
CA ALA A 277 -6.78 2.50 -23.72
C ALA A 277 -8.08 2.03 -24.37
N ALA A 278 -8.29 0.72 -24.50
CA ALA A 278 -9.52 0.15 -25.05
C ALA A 278 -10.75 0.46 -24.18
N ILE A 279 -10.63 0.37 -22.85
CA ILE A 279 -11.68 0.72 -21.89
C ILE A 279 -12.03 2.20 -22.01
N GLU A 280 -11.02 3.08 -22.05
CA GLU A 280 -11.23 4.53 -22.14
C GLU A 280 -11.85 4.95 -23.48
N ALA A 281 -11.57 4.21 -24.55
CA ALA A 281 -12.19 4.39 -25.85
C ALA A 281 -13.62 3.82 -25.94
N GLY A 282 -14.03 2.96 -25.00
CA GLY A 282 -15.29 2.22 -25.07
C GLY A 282 -15.32 1.22 -26.24
N ASP A 283 -14.18 0.62 -26.59
CA ASP A 283 -14.05 -0.31 -27.71
C ASP A 283 -14.13 -1.77 -27.23
N ASP A 284 -15.34 -2.33 -27.25
CA ASP A 284 -15.60 -3.72 -26.81
C ASP A 284 -14.80 -4.77 -27.60
N ALA A 285 -14.55 -4.54 -28.89
CA ALA A 285 -13.80 -5.47 -29.72
C ALA A 285 -12.32 -5.45 -29.35
N ALA A 286 -11.74 -4.27 -29.16
CA ALA A 286 -10.37 -4.13 -28.68
C ALA A 286 -10.22 -4.70 -27.27
N MET A 287 -11.16 -4.44 -26.35
CA MET A 287 -11.13 -5.01 -25.00
C MET A 287 -11.09 -6.54 -25.03
N ALA A 288 -11.91 -7.18 -25.87
CA ALA A 288 -11.91 -8.64 -26.00
C ALA A 288 -10.59 -9.21 -26.56
N GLU A 289 -9.81 -8.42 -27.29
CA GLU A 289 -8.51 -8.81 -27.84
C GLU A 289 -7.36 -8.61 -26.86
N VAL A 290 -7.35 -7.48 -26.14
CA VAL A 290 -6.16 -7.01 -25.40
C VAL A 290 -6.29 -7.06 -23.88
N CYS A 291 -7.51 -7.15 -23.34
CA CYS A 291 -7.73 -7.22 -21.89
C CYS A 291 -7.56 -8.64 -21.34
N CYS A 292 -7.10 -8.72 -20.09
CA CYS A 292 -6.87 -9.96 -19.39
C CYS A 292 -8.08 -10.27 -18.51
N ASP A 293 -8.69 -11.43 -18.67
CA ASP A 293 -9.86 -11.84 -17.91
C ASP A 293 -9.84 -13.35 -17.60
N ALA A 294 -10.94 -13.88 -17.08
CA ALA A 294 -11.02 -15.31 -16.77
C ALA A 294 -10.88 -16.22 -18.02
N SER A 295 -11.25 -15.73 -19.21
CA SER A 295 -11.25 -16.51 -20.45
C SER A 295 -9.85 -16.71 -21.04
N ASN A 296 -8.92 -15.78 -20.79
CA ASN A 296 -7.53 -15.88 -21.21
C ASN A 296 -6.56 -16.16 -20.05
N ALA A 297 -7.07 -16.76 -18.97
CA ALA A 297 -6.31 -17.07 -17.77
C ALA A 297 -5.53 -15.85 -17.23
N TYR A 298 -6.13 -14.66 -17.32
CA TYR A 298 -5.54 -13.39 -16.92
C TYR A 298 -4.17 -13.16 -17.59
N CYS A 299 -4.15 -13.29 -18.93
CA CYS A 299 -2.96 -13.17 -19.77
C CYS A 299 -1.78 -14.06 -19.32
N ASP A 300 -2.08 -15.30 -18.95
CA ASP A 300 -1.08 -16.28 -18.51
C ASP A 300 -0.18 -15.77 -17.37
N SER A 301 -0.72 -14.95 -16.47
CA SER A 301 0.03 -14.44 -15.32
C SER A 301 0.66 -15.61 -14.55
N PRO A 302 1.99 -15.61 -14.31
CA PRO A 302 2.65 -16.71 -13.61
C PRO A 302 2.20 -16.83 -12.15
N TYR A 303 1.57 -15.77 -11.63
CA TYR A 303 1.08 -15.67 -10.26
C TYR A 303 -0.32 -16.27 -10.08
N LEU A 304 -1.04 -16.57 -11.17
CA LEU A 304 -2.41 -17.11 -11.13
C LEU A 304 -2.52 -18.41 -10.31
N SER A 305 -1.53 -19.29 -10.42
CA SER A 305 -1.51 -20.56 -9.66
C SER A 305 -1.34 -20.34 -8.16
N THR A 306 -0.68 -19.25 -7.75
CA THR A 306 -0.57 -18.85 -6.34
C THR A 306 -1.87 -18.22 -5.88
N ALA A 307 -2.44 -17.33 -6.68
CA ALA A 307 -3.71 -16.65 -6.40
C ALA A 307 -4.93 -17.59 -6.26
N LYS A 308 -4.85 -18.82 -6.76
CA LYS A 308 -5.92 -19.83 -6.70
C LYS A 308 -5.84 -20.78 -5.50
N GLN A 309 -4.81 -20.66 -4.65
CA GLN A 309 -4.61 -21.52 -3.48
C GLN A 309 -5.39 -21.02 -2.27
#